data_AF-A0A2W0BC48-F1
#
_entry.id   AF-A0A2W0BC48-F1
#
_cell.length_a   1.000
_cell.length_b   1.000
_cell.length_c   1.000
_cell.angle_alpha   90.00
_cell.angle_beta   90.00
_cell.angle_gamma   90.00
#
_symmetry.space_group_name_H-M   'P 1'
#
loop_
_entity.id
_entity.type
_entity.pdbx_description
1 polymer ?
#
loop_
_entity_poly.entity_id
_entity_poly.type
_entity_poly.pdbx_seq_one_letter_code
_entity_poly.pdbx_strand_id
1 'polypeptide(L)'
;MLKLICRWLLALSVGLLAVSPAASQDFVFATNQLSAQVSQVVAPTSVSVAIRNLSSLDDATVSSIQAGIVQALQSRGWRIGSPQASEVAIAITLGESFRNYVWTAEIAKAASREVRIVELAKPSAGRTQGDDPVTLSRYLLISSETPLLDITLPEGKIGEGAHLLALSSTATQLFQLQSTQWRLLQTQPLGQRPLPSRDARGRIAPGQIGSFDAYLPGVHCTGNATSTLTIGCRESDDPWPLTDDRQSLAFYAPSRNYFNGVLSSPKGQSGTVNAFFSAAVLSDRVVFANVDGHASMAQSGRSTPISERWGSAIAAIQSSCRTDLVLASGAGDFQQADSLAAYEMLNSQFRPVSEPMQFAGPLLSLKTAPDRQQAIAIAVTPSGRYEAYLLTARCGT
;
A
#
# COMPACT_ATOMS: atom_id res chain seq x y z
N MET A 1 -5.84 -80.04 -6.12
CA MET A 1 -6.12 -79.18 -7.29
C MET A 1 -6.85 -77.94 -6.77
N LEU A 2 -6.59 -76.69 -7.11
CA LEU A 2 -5.55 -75.98 -7.86
C LEU A 2 -6.05 -74.51 -7.79
N LYS A 3 -5.23 -73.54 -7.32
CA LYS A 3 -5.37 -72.08 -7.56
C LYS A 3 -6.54 -71.36 -6.81
N LEU A 4 -6.51 -70.08 -6.39
CA LEU A 4 -5.74 -68.90 -6.81
C LEU A 4 -5.94 -67.72 -5.78
N ILE A 5 -4.83 -67.11 -5.31
CA ILE A 5 -4.52 -65.65 -5.28
C ILE A 5 -5.18 -64.62 -4.32
N CYS A 6 -4.30 -63.68 -3.91
CA CYS A 6 -4.47 -62.31 -3.36
C CYS A 6 -4.54 -62.17 -1.83
N ARG A 7 -3.41 -62.11 -1.11
CA ARG A 7 -2.39 -61.04 -0.96
C ARG A 7 -2.93 -59.64 -0.58
N TRP A 8 -2.73 -59.32 0.70
CA TRP A 8 -2.27 -58.04 1.30
C TRP A 8 -2.95 -56.73 0.89
N LEU A 9 -3.57 -56.05 1.86
CA LEU A 9 -3.44 -54.60 2.10
C LEU A 9 -3.97 -54.27 3.51
N LEU A 10 -3.07 -54.29 4.50
CA LEU A 10 -3.24 -53.60 5.78
C LEU A 10 -2.98 -52.11 5.51
N ALA A 11 -4.04 -51.31 5.44
CA ALA A 11 -3.91 -49.87 5.30
C ALA A 11 -3.50 -49.25 6.64
N LEU A 12 -2.21 -48.91 6.74
CA LEU A 12 -1.60 -48.14 7.81
C LEU A 12 -2.13 -46.70 7.73
N SER A 13 -3.09 -46.34 8.59
CA SER A 13 -3.57 -44.98 8.75
C SER A 13 -2.52 -44.13 9.48
N VAL A 14 -1.57 -43.60 8.71
CA VAL A 14 -0.64 -42.54 9.13
C VAL A 14 -1.43 -41.23 9.14
N GLY A 15 -1.71 -40.72 10.33
CA GLY A 15 -2.24 -39.38 10.51
C GLY A 15 -1.20 -38.35 10.07
N LEU A 16 -1.41 -37.75 8.89
CA LEU A 16 -0.76 -36.48 8.56
C LEU A 16 -1.34 -35.40 9.47
N LEU A 17 -0.59 -35.05 10.52
CA LEU A 17 -0.74 -33.75 11.16
C LEU A 17 -0.37 -32.69 10.12
N ALA A 18 -1.38 -32.04 9.56
CA ALA A 18 -1.21 -30.85 8.74
C ALA A 18 -0.68 -29.73 9.65
N VAL A 19 0.62 -29.48 9.61
CA VAL A 19 1.21 -28.26 10.14
C VAL A 19 0.71 -27.13 9.26
N SER A 20 -0.21 -26.32 9.77
CA SER A 20 -0.60 -25.07 9.12
C SER A 20 0.62 -24.15 9.05
N PRO A 21 1.00 -23.60 7.89
CA PRO A 21 2.04 -22.58 7.85
C PRO A 21 1.52 -21.36 8.62
N ALA A 22 2.20 -21.04 9.72
CA ALA A 22 2.00 -19.80 10.44
C ALA A 22 2.14 -18.62 9.46
N ALA A 23 1.30 -17.59 9.62
CA ALA A 23 1.41 -16.34 8.88
C ALA A 23 2.87 -15.86 8.94
N SER A 24 3.51 -15.77 7.77
CA SER A 24 4.91 -15.37 7.66
C SER A 24 5.06 -13.92 8.15
N GLN A 25 5.64 -13.75 9.33
CA GLN A 25 6.04 -12.45 9.88
C GLN A 25 7.11 -11.85 8.95
N ASP A 26 6.92 -10.64 8.42
CA ASP A 26 7.85 -10.03 7.45
C ASP A 26 9.07 -9.40 8.14
N PHE A 27 9.81 -10.21 8.88
CA PHE A 27 11.11 -9.83 9.44
C PHE A 27 12.15 -9.55 8.35
N VAL A 28 11.92 -10.05 7.14
CA VAL A 28 12.77 -9.81 5.96
C VAL A 28 12.72 -8.34 5.56
N PHE A 29 11.55 -7.72 5.57
CA PHE A 29 11.39 -6.28 5.36
C PHE A 29 12.12 -5.48 6.44
N ALA A 30 11.86 -5.75 7.72
CA ALA A 30 12.48 -5.02 8.83
C ALA A 30 14.02 -5.13 8.81
N THR A 31 14.53 -6.31 8.48
CA THR A 31 15.96 -6.58 8.27
C THR A 31 16.54 -5.69 7.17
N ASN A 32 15.89 -5.66 6.00
CA ASN A 32 16.35 -4.85 4.87
C ASN A 32 16.28 -3.35 5.15
N GLN A 33 15.23 -2.90 5.82
CA GLN A 33 15.05 -1.52 6.21
C GLN A 33 16.12 -1.06 7.20
N LEU A 34 16.39 -1.87 8.24
CA LEU A 34 17.40 -1.56 9.24
C LEU A 34 18.80 -1.51 8.62
N SER A 35 19.15 -2.49 7.77
CA SER A 35 20.43 -2.48 7.04
C SER A 35 20.57 -1.29 6.08
N ALA A 36 19.48 -0.86 5.44
CA ALA A 36 19.48 0.34 4.61
C ALA A 36 19.71 1.62 5.43
N GLN A 37 19.06 1.75 6.59
CA GLN A 37 19.28 2.88 7.49
C GLN A 37 20.71 2.94 8.01
N VAL A 38 21.33 1.79 8.34
CA VAL A 38 22.75 1.72 8.72
C VAL A 38 23.65 2.27 7.61
N SER A 39 23.42 1.85 6.36
CA SER A 39 24.18 2.31 5.19
C SER A 39 24.00 3.79 4.85
N GLN A 40 22.97 4.46 5.37
CA GLN A 40 22.82 5.92 5.25
C GLN A 40 23.70 6.70 6.23
N VAL A 41 24.11 6.06 7.34
CA VAL A 41 24.94 6.69 8.37
C VAL A 41 26.42 6.50 8.06
N VAL A 42 26.78 5.28 7.64
CA VAL A 42 28.17 4.88 7.45
C VAL A 42 28.31 4.12 6.14
N ALA A 43 29.31 4.50 5.34
CA ALA A 43 29.66 3.79 4.12
C ALA A 43 30.15 2.36 4.43
N PRO A 44 29.87 1.36 3.57
CA PRO A 44 30.23 -0.03 3.83
C PRO A 44 31.72 -0.25 4.09
N THR A 45 32.06 -0.90 5.21
CA THR A 45 33.44 -1.28 5.61
C THR A 45 33.43 -2.58 6.43
N SER A 46 34.52 -2.90 7.15
CA SER A 46 34.53 -4.01 8.12
C SER A 46 33.66 -3.69 9.34
N VAL A 47 32.75 -4.60 9.67
CA VAL A 47 31.77 -4.40 10.75
C VAL A 47 31.62 -5.64 11.61
N SER A 48 31.50 -5.41 12.92
CA SER A 48 31.08 -6.43 13.87
C SER A 48 29.61 -6.20 14.24
N VAL A 49 28.83 -7.28 14.29
CA VAL A 49 27.40 -7.22 14.59
C VAL A 49 27.13 -8.07 15.82
N ALA A 50 26.57 -7.47 16.86
CA ALA A 50 26.08 -8.14 18.05
C ALA A 50 24.57 -7.95 18.15
N ILE A 51 23.82 -9.03 18.39
CA ILE A 51 22.37 -8.97 18.53
C ILE A 51 21.99 -9.42 19.93
N ARG A 52 21.14 -8.63 20.59
CA ARG A 52 20.55 -8.95 21.88
C ARG A 52 19.03 -8.98 21.77
N ASN A 53 18.42 -10.08 22.19
CA ASN A 53 16.97 -10.19 22.26
C ASN A 53 16.46 -9.72 23.64
N LEU A 54 15.54 -8.76 23.65
CA LEU A 54 14.75 -8.32 24.80
C LEU A 54 13.23 -8.44 24.52
N SER A 55 12.87 -9.11 23.43
CA SER A 55 11.50 -9.32 22.97
C SER A 55 11.00 -10.72 23.30
N SER A 56 9.72 -10.98 23.02
CA SER A 56 9.09 -12.29 23.17
C SER A 56 9.40 -13.26 22.02
N LEU A 57 10.31 -12.90 21.10
CA LEU A 57 10.71 -13.76 19.99
C LEU A 57 11.46 -14.99 20.50
N ASP A 58 11.16 -16.15 19.91
CA ASP A 58 11.88 -17.39 20.19
C ASP A 58 13.28 -17.41 19.56
N ASP A 59 14.14 -18.29 20.07
CA ASP A 59 15.55 -18.38 19.66
C ASP A 59 15.72 -18.74 18.18
N ALA A 60 14.80 -19.53 17.62
CA ALA A 60 14.82 -19.91 16.21
C ALA A 60 14.57 -18.69 15.31
N THR A 61 13.59 -17.86 15.68
CA THR A 61 13.25 -16.61 15.00
C THR A 61 14.37 -15.60 15.12
N VAL A 62 14.95 -15.44 16.32
CA VAL A 62 16.12 -14.57 16.54
C VAL A 62 17.31 -14.99 15.68
N SER A 63 17.57 -16.30 15.58
CA SER A 63 18.64 -16.84 14.73
C SER A 63 18.38 -16.55 13.25
N SER A 64 17.13 -16.65 12.80
CA SER A 64 16.73 -16.30 11.44
C SER A 64 16.92 -14.80 11.15
N ILE A 65 16.50 -13.92 12.08
CA ILE A 65 16.69 -12.47 11.99
C ILE A 65 18.18 -12.13 11.92
N GLN A 66 19.01 -12.77 12.76
CA GLN A 66 20.45 -12.57 12.75
C GLN A 66 21.07 -12.92 11.39
N ALA A 67 20.73 -14.08 10.84
CA ALA A 67 21.19 -14.49 9.52
C ALA A 67 20.74 -13.50 8.43
N GLY A 68 19.48 -13.05 8.50
CA GLY A 68 18.92 -12.06 7.59
C GLY A 68 19.68 -10.73 7.62
N ILE A 69 19.97 -10.19 8.81
CA ILE A 69 20.70 -8.92 8.97
C ILE A 69 22.12 -9.04 8.42
N VAL A 70 22.81 -10.14 8.72
CA VAL A 70 24.15 -10.43 8.19
C VAL A 70 24.11 -10.44 6.66
N GLN A 71 23.17 -11.17 6.07
CA GLN A 71 23.02 -11.25 4.62
C GLN A 71 22.67 -9.89 3.99
N ALA A 72 21.76 -9.13 4.60
CA ALA A 72 21.33 -7.83 4.12
C ALA A 72 22.47 -6.79 4.17
N LEU A 73 23.33 -6.82 5.19
CA LEU A 73 24.54 -5.99 5.24
C LEU A 73 25.58 -6.44 4.20
N GLN A 74 25.84 -7.74 4.07
CA GLN A 74 26.79 -8.26 3.07
C GLN A 74 26.38 -7.90 1.63
N SER A 75 25.09 -8.00 1.30
CA SER A 75 24.56 -7.61 -0.02
C SER A 75 24.77 -6.12 -0.34
N ARG A 76 24.99 -5.29 0.69
CA ARG A 76 25.26 -3.86 0.61
C ARG A 76 26.75 -3.53 0.69
N GLY A 77 27.63 -4.53 0.60
CA GLY A 77 29.09 -4.37 0.54
C GLY A 77 29.81 -4.36 1.90
N TRP A 78 29.11 -4.65 3.00
CA TRP A 78 29.74 -4.73 4.32
C TRP A 78 30.54 -6.04 4.50
N ARG A 79 31.70 -5.94 5.15
CA ARG A 79 32.55 -7.09 5.49
C ARG A 79 32.37 -7.46 6.96
N ILE A 80 31.64 -8.55 7.23
CA ILE A 80 31.37 -8.96 8.60
C ILE A 80 32.63 -9.59 9.21
N GLY A 81 33.05 -9.10 10.38
CA GLY A 81 34.26 -9.53 11.08
C GLY A 81 34.10 -9.59 12.60
N SER A 82 35.16 -10.00 13.29
CA SER A 82 35.19 -9.99 14.75
C SER A 82 35.27 -8.54 15.29
N PRO A 83 34.81 -8.27 16.53
CA PRO A 83 34.86 -6.93 17.12
C PRO A 83 36.26 -6.30 17.14
N GLN A 84 37.32 -7.10 17.23
CA GLN A 84 38.71 -6.62 17.26
C GLN A 84 39.25 -6.24 15.87
N ALA A 85 38.65 -6.74 14.79
CA ALA A 85 39.10 -6.55 13.41
C ALA A 85 38.18 -5.61 12.60
N SER A 86 37.15 -5.04 13.24
CA SER A 86 36.11 -4.24 12.60
C SER A 86 36.27 -2.76 12.89
N GLU A 87 36.14 -1.92 11.86
CA GLU A 87 36.18 -0.46 12.00
C GLU A 87 34.88 0.11 12.59
N VAL A 88 33.78 -0.64 12.45
CA VAL A 88 32.45 -0.27 12.94
C VAL A 88 31.92 -1.40 13.82
N ALA A 89 31.27 -1.03 14.93
CA ALA A 89 30.52 -1.96 15.77
C ALA A 89 29.04 -1.60 15.72
N ILE A 90 28.20 -2.58 15.42
CA ILE A 90 26.74 -2.44 15.44
C ILE A 90 26.19 -3.34 16.54
N ALA A 91 25.58 -2.72 17.55
CA ALA A 91 24.82 -3.43 18.56
C ALA A 91 23.33 -3.30 18.25
N ILE A 92 22.67 -4.42 17.97
CA ILE A 92 21.25 -4.49 17.65
C ILE A 92 20.50 -5.02 18.85
N THR A 93 19.49 -4.29 19.32
CA THR A 93 18.57 -4.77 20.34
C THR A 93 17.20 -5.04 19.70
N LEU A 94 16.77 -6.30 19.76
CA LEU A 94 15.42 -6.71 19.40
C LEU A 94 14.54 -6.48 20.62
N GLY A 95 13.99 -5.29 20.74
CA GLY A 95 13.07 -4.92 21.81
C GLY A 95 11.62 -5.07 21.35
N GLU A 96 10.72 -4.77 22.28
CA GLU A 96 9.31 -4.76 21.97
C GLU A 96 8.51 -3.84 22.88
N SER A 97 7.42 -3.33 22.32
CA SER A 97 6.33 -2.70 23.05
C SER A 97 5.12 -3.64 23.07
N PHE A 98 4.02 -3.17 23.65
CA PHE A 98 2.76 -3.90 23.63
C PHE A 98 2.15 -4.06 22.22
N ARG A 99 2.53 -3.22 21.23
CA ARG A 99 2.00 -3.26 19.84
C ARG A 99 3.04 -3.66 18.80
N ASN A 100 4.30 -3.30 19.00
CA ASN A 100 5.35 -3.42 17.97
C ASN A 100 6.57 -4.16 18.52
N TYR A 101 7.24 -4.94 17.68
CA TYR A 101 8.67 -5.15 17.83
C TYR A 101 9.39 -3.83 17.51
N VAL A 102 10.38 -3.48 18.32
CA VAL A 102 11.17 -2.25 18.17
C VAL A 102 12.62 -2.67 18.10
N TRP A 103 13.21 -2.54 16.92
CA TRP A 103 14.60 -2.91 16.68
C TRP A 103 15.44 -1.65 16.70
N THR A 104 16.42 -1.60 17.59
CA THR A 104 17.37 -0.50 17.66
C THR A 104 18.72 -0.97 17.18
N ALA A 105 19.34 -0.22 16.26
CA ALA A 105 20.72 -0.41 15.86
C ALA A 105 21.54 0.76 16.39
N GLU A 106 22.44 0.47 17.31
CA GLU A 106 23.45 1.41 17.79
C GLU A 106 24.72 1.22 16.97
N ILE A 107 25.11 2.25 16.22
CA ILE A 107 26.22 2.25 15.29
C ILE A 107 27.35 3.05 15.92
N ALA A 108 28.43 2.37 16.28
CA ALA A 108 29.63 2.98 16.83
C ALA A 108 30.76 2.96 15.78
N LYS A 109 31.27 4.15 15.44
CA LYS A 109 32.45 4.33 14.59
C LYS A 109 33.38 5.34 15.26
N ALA A 110 34.56 4.90 15.67
CA ALA A 110 35.51 5.70 16.45
C ALA A 110 34.82 6.38 17.67
N ALA A 111 34.83 7.72 17.75
CA ALA A 111 34.19 8.48 18.83
C ALA A 111 32.70 8.83 18.57
N SER A 112 32.16 8.47 17.40
CA SER A 112 30.77 8.76 17.04
C SER A 112 29.86 7.57 17.34
N ARG A 113 28.68 7.86 17.91
CA ARG A 113 27.62 6.89 18.19
C ARG A 113 26.30 7.43 17.66
N GLU A 114 25.67 6.66 16.78
CA GLU A 114 24.34 6.96 16.27
C GLU A 114 23.38 5.82 16.55
N VAL A 115 22.09 6.14 16.68
CA VAL A 115 21.04 5.15 16.88
C VAL A 115 20.06 5.24 15.73
N ARG A 116 19.64 4.08 15.22
CA ARG A 116 18.56 3.92 14.25
C ARG A 116 17.51 2.97 14.80
N ILE A 117 16.25 3.25 14.50
CA ILE A 117 15.12 2.52 15.04
C ILE A 117 14.23 2.10 13.88
N VAL A 118 13.86 0.82 13.87
CA VAL A 118 12.85 0.25 13.00
C VAL A 118 11.76 -0.36 13.86
N GLU A 119 10.51 -0.06 13.54
CA GLU A 119 9.35 -0.64 14.21
C GLU A 119 8.66 -1.61 13.27
N LEU A 120 8.27 -2.76 13.82
CA LEU A 120 7.50 -3.79 13.13
C LEU A 120 6.29 -4.14 13.99
N ALA A 121 5.10 -4.22 13.41
CA ALA A 121 3.91 -4.62 14.16
C ALA A 121 4.06 -6.04 14.71
N LYS A 122 3.70 -6.27 15.98
CA LYS A 122 3.62 -7.63 16.53
C LYS A 122 2.40 -8.35 15.97
N PRO A 123 2.49 -9.65 15.68
CA PRO A 123 1.32 -10.50 15.65
C PRO A 123 0.66 -10.43 17.03
N SER A 124 -0.59 -10.01 17.09
CA SER A 124 -1.34 -10.01 18.35
C SER A 124 -1.49 -11.47 18.80
N ALA A 125 -0.80 -11.86 19.87
CA ALA A 125 -0.96 -13.19 20.46
C ALA A 125 -2.41 -13.37 20.91
N GLY A 126 -3.15 -14.23 20.22
CA GLY A 126 -4.41 -14.80 20.72
C GLY A 126 -5.62 -13.87 20.76
N ARG A 127 -5.67 -12.77 20.01
CA ARG A 127 -6.97 -12.17 19.65
C ARG A 127 -7.42 -12.80 18.35
N THR A 128 -8.62 -13.39 18.35
CA THR A 128 -9.34 -13.70 17.11
C THR A 128 -9.39 -12.43 16.28
N GLN A 129 -8.58 -12.41 15.22
CA GLN A 129 -8.58 -11.36 14.21
C GLN A 129 -9.95 -11.45 13.52
N GLY A 130 -10.91 -10.66 13.98
CA GLY A 130 -12.30 -10.72 13.50
C GLY A 130 -13.29 -9.80 14.21
N ASP A 131 -13.18 -9.60 15.54
CA ASP A 131 -14.26 -8.91 16.28
C ASP A 131 -13.95 -7.47 16.74
N ASP A 132 -12.68 -7.06 16.80
CA ASP A 132 -12.36 -5.66 17.17
C ASP A 132 -12.85 -4.71 16.06
N PRO A 133 -13.77 -3.76 16.35
CA PRO A 133 -14.34 -2.89 15.34
C PRO A 133 -13.26 -1.97 14.76
N VAL A 134 -13.26 -1.82 13.45
CA VAL A 134 -12.40 -0.88 12.74
C VAL A 134 -13.07 0.50 12.80
N THR A 135 -12.34 1.48 13.32
CA THR A 135 -12.70 2.90 13.26
C THR A 135 -11.96 3.54 12.10
N LEU A 136 -12.72 4.05 11.13
CA LEU A 136 -12.19 4.88 10.06
C LEU A 136 -12.04 6.32 10.54
N SER A 137 -10.94 6.97 10.15
CA SER A 137 -10.69 8.39 10.41
C SER A 137 -10.27 9.08 9.11
N ARG A 138 -10.72 10.33 8.93
CA ARG A 138 -10.35 11.17 7.79
C ARG A 138 -9.67 12.46 8.25
N TYR A 139 -8.73 12.92 7.45
CA TYR A 139 -8.05 14.20 7.61
C TYR A 139 -8.14 14.97 6.30
N LEU A 140 -8.68 16.20 6.33
CA LEU A 140 -8.78 17.04 5.14
C LEU A 140 -7.38 17.49 4.71
N LEU A 141 -6.99 17.14 3.49
CA LEU A 141 -5.75 17.60 2.88
C LEU A 141 -5.95 18.99 2.28
N ILE A 142 -6.77 19.09 1.23
CA ILE A 142 -7.04 20.35 0.55
C ILE A 142 -8.50 20.45 0.14
N SER A 143 -8.98 21.68 -0.03
CA SER A 143 -10.28 22.01 -0.61
C SER A 143 -10.07 22.93 -1.81
N SER A 144 -10.53 22.50 -2.98
CA SER A 144 -10.36 23.20 -4.25
C SER A 144 -11.69 23.58 -4.90
N GLU A 145 -11.68 24.69 -5.62
CA GLU A 145 -12.78 25.09 -6.51
C GLU A 145 -12.64 24.45 -7.90
N THR A 146 -11.41 24.06 -8.27
CA THR A 146 -11.15 23.36 -9.51
C THR A 146 -11.30 21.84 -9.31
N PRO A 147 -11.76 21.11 -10.33
CA PRO A 147 -11.88 19.65 -10.26
C PRO A 147 -10.56 18.97 -9.89
N LEU A 148 -10.60 18.16 -8.84
CA LEU A 148 -9.51 17.29 -8.42
C LEU A 148 -9.74 15.89 -9.00
N LEU A 149 -8.77 15.39 -9.76
CA LEU A 149 -8.80 14.05 -10.35
C LEU A 149 -8.07 13.04 -9.46
N ASP A 150 -6.91 13.45 -8.93
CA ASP A 150 -6.12 12.62 -8.03
C ASP A 150 -5.13 13.48 -7.22
N ILE A 151 -4.63 12.95 -6.10
CA ILE A 151 -3.61 13.59 -5.26
C ILE A 151 -2.58 12.57 -4.79
N THR A 152 -1.31 12.94 -4.71
CA THR A 152 -0.30 12.10 -4.03
C THR A 152 0.54 12.90 -3.04
N LEU A 153 1.05 12.20 -2.03
CA LEU A 153 2.05 12.65 -1.07
C LEU A 153 3.38 11.98 -1.48
N PRO A 154 4.29 12.68 -2.19
CA PRO A 154 5.51 12.07 -2.72
C PRO A 154 6.38 11.41 -1.64
N GLU A 155 6.40 11.98 -0.43
CA GLU A 155 7.14 11.44 0.71
C GLU A 155 6.40 10.35 1.49
N GLY A 156 5.14 10.06 1.15
CA GLY A 156 4.29 9.08 1.84
C GLY A 156 3.94 9.44 3.28
N LYS A 157 4.14 10.70 3.70
CA LYS A 157 3.90 11.16 5.07
C LYS A 157 3.42 12.61 5.10
N ILE A 158 2.75 12.97 6.19
CA ILE A 158 2.34 14.35 6.49
C ILE A 158 3.22 14.86 7.64
N GLY A 159 3.79 16.05 7.46
CA GLY A 159 4.63 16.74 8.43
C GLY A 159 5.05 18.10 7.91
N GLU A 160 5.63 18.94 8.76
CA GLU A 160 6.10 20.27 8.32
C GLU A 160 7.07 20.12 7.14
N GLY A 161 6.82 20.90 6.08
CA GLY A 161 7.60 20.85 4.84
C GLY A 161 7.26 19.68 3.90
N ALA A 162 6.31 18.81 4.24
CA ALA A 162 5.83 17.76 3.33
C ALA A 162 5.19 18.35 2.08
N HIS A 163 5.26 17.63 0.97
CA HIS A 163 4.67 18.06 -0.30
C HIS A 163 3.40 17.29 -0.63
N LEU A 164 2.55 17.95 -1.41
CA LEU A 164 1.34 17.36 -1.96
C LEU A 164 1.25 17.78 -3.42
N LEU A 165 1.05 16.80 -4.30
CA LEU A 165 0.78 17.03 -5.71
C LEU A 165 -0.68 16.74 -5.99
N ALA A 166 -1.40 17.75 -6.50
CA ALA A 166 -2.78 17.62 -6.93
C ALA A 166 -2.86 17.65 -8.46
N LEU A 167 -3.60 16.70 -9.03
CA LEU A 167 -3.87 16.59 -10.45
C LEU A 167 -5.31 17.07 -10.73
N SER A 168 -5.44 17.98 -11.68
CA SER A 168 -6.73 18.38 -12.29
C SER A 168 -6.74 18.02 -13.77
N SER A 169 -7.84 18.29 -14.47
CA SER A 169 -7.93 18.08 -15.92
C SER A 169 -7.05 19.03 -16.76
N THR A 170 -6.54 20.12 -16.18
CA THR A 170 -5.82 21.17 -16.93
C THR A 170 -4.47 21.55 -16.34
N ALA A 171 -4.20 21.17 -15.09
CA ALA A 171 -2.97 21.53 -14.39
C ALA A 171 -2.58 20.52 -13.32
N THR A 172 -1.29 20.51 -12.99
CA THR A 172 -0.76 19.91 -11.76
C THR A 172 -0.39 21.03 -10.80
N GLN A 173 -0.68 20.86 -9.53
CA GLN A 173 -0.42 21.84 -8.48
C GLN A 173 0.46 21.23 -7.39
N LEU A 174 1.49 21.97 -6.98
CA LEU A 174 2.40 21.60 -5.90
C LEU A 174 2.07 22.44 -4.67
N PHE A 175 1.76 21.76 -3.58
CA PHE A 175 1.54 22.34 -2.26
C PHE A 175 2.64 21.91 -1.30
N GLN A 176 2.87 22.72 -0.28
CA GLN A 176 3.71 22.37 0.86
C GLN A 176 2.98 22.65 2.16
N LEU A 177 3.12 21.76 3.12
CA LEU A 177 2.59 21.96 4.46
C LEU A 177 3.46 22.97 5.21
N GLN A 178 2.88 24.11 5.56
CA GLN A 178 3.52 25.16 6.36
C GLN A 178 2.59 25.50 7.52
N SER A 179 3.08 25.40 8.75
CA SER A 179 2.29 25.75 9.95
C SER A 179 0.91 25.08 9.97
N THR A 180 0.85 23.78 9.67
CA THR A 180 -0.37 22.94 9.58
C THR A 180 -1.33 23.24 8.42
N GLN A 181 -0.99 24.17 7.52
CA GLN A 181 -1.81 24.50 6.36
C GLN A 181 -1.09 24.15 5.06
N TRP A 182 -1.82 23.55 4.12
CA TRP A 182 -1.31 23.31 2.77
C TRP A 182 -1.31 24.61 1.98
N ARG A 183 -0.12 25.11 1.65
CA ARG A 183 0.06 26.31 0.85
C ARG A 183 0.44 25.94 -0.57
N LEU A 184 -0.30 26.48 -1.54
CA LEU A 184 0.05 26.35 -2.95
C LEU A 184 1.40 27.04 -3.22
N LEU A 185 2.37 26.29 -3.72
CA LEU A 185 3.67 26.79 -4.14
C LEU A 185 3.68 27.11 -5.61
N GLN A 186 3.24 26.17 -6.45
CA GLN A 186 3.33 26.27 -7.90
C GLN A 186 2.13 25.58 -8.57
N THR A 187 1.75 26.10 -9.75
CA THR A 187 0.77 25.49 -10.65
C THR A 187 1.40 25.38 -12.01
N GLN A 188 1.40 24.19 -12.59
CA GLN A 188 1.93 23.92 -13.92
C GLN A 188 0.81 23.44 -14.83
N PRO A 189 0.50 24.16 -15.94
CA PRO A 189 -0.52 23.73 -16.87
C PRO A 189 -0.09 22.46 -17.62
N LEU A 190 -1.04 21.58 -17.91
CA LEU A 190 -0.81 20.37 -18.72
C LEU A 190 -0.70 20.69 -20.22
N GLY A 191 -1.13 21.90 -20.63
CA GLY A 191 -1.14 22.32 -22.04
C GLY A 191 -2.16 21.57 -22.91
N GLN A 192 -3.04 20.77 -22.30
CA GLN A 192 -4.05 19.96 -22.98
C GLN A 192 -5.43 20.64 -22.96
N ARG A 193 -6.25 20.32 -23.96
CA ARG A 193 -7.66 20.76 -23.98
C ARG A 193 -8.43 19.97 -22.90
N PRO A 194 -9.33 20.62 -22.11
CA PRO A 194 -10.12 19.92 -21.12
C PRO A 194 -10.90 18.76 -21.73
N LEU A 195 -10.91 17.61 -21.04
CA LEU A 195 -11.63 16.43 -21.49
C LEU A 195 -13.15 16.70 -21.46
N PRO A 196 -13.91 16.28 -22.48
CA PRO A 196 -15.35 16.49 -22.53
C PRO A 196 -16.16 15.57 -21.60
N SER A 197 -15.51 14.83 -20.70
CA SER A 197 -16.17 13.91 -19.77
C SER A 197 -16.73 14.65 -18.55
N ARG A 198 -17.96 14.31 -18.14
CA ARG A 198 -18.59 14.80 -16.90
C ARG A 198 -17.97 14.19 -15.63
N ASP A 199 -17.35 13.02 -15.76
CA ASP A 199 -16.65 12.30 -14.69
C ASP A 199 -15.22 12.06 -15.15
N ALA A 200 -14.41 13.10 -15.33
CA ALA A 200 -13.02 12.88 -15.74
C ALA A 200 -12.28 12.11 -14.64
N ARG A 201 -11.49 11.10 -15.04
CA ARG A 201 -10.58 10.38 -14.13
C ARG A 201 -9.14 10.75 -14.44
N GLY A 202 -8.29 10.62 -13.44
CA GLY A 202 -6.85 10.75 -13.58
C GLY A 202 -6.16 9.95 -12.49
N ARG A 203 -4.87 9.69 -12.69
CA ARG A 203 -4.01 9.05 -11.70
C ARG A 203 -2.70 9.80 -11.63
N ILE A 204 -2.23 10.14 -10.44
CA ILE A 204 -0.87 10.62 -10.20
C ILE A 204 -0.14 9.62 -9.31
N ALA A 205 1.01 9.13 -9.80
CA ALA A 205 1.81 8.12 -9.14
C ALA A 205 3.22 8.68 -8.87
N PRO A 206 3.70 8.69 -7.61
CA PRO A 206 5.04 9.13 -7.30
C PRO A 206 6.08 8.22 -7.97
N GLY A 207 7.20 8.81 -8.37
CA GLY A 207 8.36 8.13 -8.91
C GLY A 207 9.55 8.22 -7.95
N GLN A 208 10.75 7.97 -8.46
CA GLN A 208 11.98 8.10 -7.69
C GLN A 208 12.39 9.58 -7.54
N ILE A 209 12.83 9.98 -6.36
CA ILE A 209 13.51 11.28 -6.13
C ILE A 209 12.68 12.47 -6.64
N GLY A 210 11.43 12.58 -6.17
CA GLY A 210 10.50 13.68 -6.50
C GLY A 210 10.02 13.71 -7.96
N SER A 211 10.40 12.73 -8.79
CA SER A 211 9.71 12.49 -10.06
C SER A 211 8.30 11.97 -9.80
N PHE A 212 7.41 12.14 -10.78
CA PHE A 212 6.07 11.57 -10.76
C PHE A 212 5.58 11.37 -12.19
N ASP A 213 4.59 10.49 -12.34
CA ASP A 213 3.83 10.34 -13.58
C ASP A 213 2.37 10.66 -13.32
N ALA A 214 1.72 11.29 -14.28
CA ALA A 214 0.29 11.56 -14.30
C ALA A 214 -0.33 10.94 -15.54
N TYR A 215 -1.42 10.21 -15.33
CA TYR A 215 -2.17 9.49 -16.35
C TYR A 215 -3.54 10.15 -16.46
N LEU A 216 -3.86 10.61 -17.66
CA LEU A 216 -5.17 11.15 -18.04
C LEU A 216 -5.69 10.37 -19.25
N PRO A 217 -7.00 10.43 -19.55
CA PRO A 217 -7.57 9.80 -20.73
C PRO A 217 -6.82 10.17 -22.02
N GLY A 218 -6.08 9.21 -22.59
CA GLY A 218 -5.28 9.35 -23.83
C GLY A 218 -3.96 10.11 -23.67
N VAL A 219 -3.55 10.47 -22.45
CA VAL A 219 -2.36 11.29 -22.20
C VAL A 219 -1.56 10.74 -21.02
N HIS A 220 -0.24 10.65 -21.20
CA HIS A 220 0.71 10.34 -20.15
C HIS A 220 1.66 11.53 -19.98
N CYS A 221 1.75 12.04 -18.76
CA CYS A 221 2.62 13.12 -18.37
C CYS A 221 3.70 12.63 -17.41
N THR A 222 4.93 13.09 -17.62
CA THR A 222 6.05 12.83 -16.72
C THR A 222 6.52 14.17 -16.13
N GLY A 223 6.89 14.19 -14.85
CA GLY A 223 7.23 15.43 -14.16
C GLY A 223 8.18 15.26 -12.98
N ASN A 224 8.58 16.39 -12.41
CA ASN A 224 9.41 16.47 -11.20
C ASN A 224 8.92 17.58 -10.28
N ALA A 225 9.00 17.36 -8.97
CA ALA A 225 8.51 18.27 -7.93
C ALA A 225 9.54 18.57 -6.81
N THR A 226 10.82 18.22 -6.97
CA THR A 226 11.83 18.32 -5.88
C THR A 226 12.23 19.76 -5.53
N SER A 227 12.22 20.67 -6.51
CA SER A 227 12.58 22.08 -6.31
C SER A 227 11.77 23.04 -7.20
N THR A 228 11.35 22.58 -8.37
CA THR A 228 10.43 23.30 -9.27
C THR A 228 9.55 22.28 -9.95
N LEU A 229 8.24 22.53 -9.93
CA LEU A 229 7.25 21.72 -10.59
C LEU A 229 7.43 21.85 -12.10
N THR A 230 7.83 20.74 -12.73
CA THR A 230 7.95 20.61 -14.19
C THR A 230 7.12 19.44 -14.66
N ILE A 231 6.51 19.57 -15.83
CA ILE A 231 5.71 18.49 -16.42
C ILE A 231 5.75 18.56 -17.94
N GLY A 232 5.86 17.40 -18.58
CA GLY A 232 5.72 17.24 -20.02
C GLY A 232 4.73 16.12 -20.32
N CYS A 233 3.78 16.39 -21.21
CA CYS A 233 2.71 15.46 -21.57
C CYS A 233 2.82 15.02 -23.02
N ARG A 234 2.50 13.75 -23.28
CA ARG A 234 2.37 13.17 -24.62
C ARG A 234 1.12 12.32 -24.72
N GLU A 235 0.59 12.18 -25.92
CA GLU A 235 -0.45 11.19 -26.20
C GLU A 235 0.08 9.79 -25.88
N SER A 236 -0.74 8.97 -25.23
CA SER A 236 -0.36 7.63 -24.83
C SER A 236 -1.56 6.73 -24.55
N ASP A 237 -1.44 5.47 -24.95
CA ASP A 237 -2.31 4.35 -24.58
C ASP A 237 -1.66 3.43 -23.54
N ASP A 238 -0.59 3.90 -22.87
CA ASP A 238 0.11 3.17 -21.81
C ASP A 238 -0.88 2.78 -20.70
N PRO A 239 -0.79 1.55 -20.15
CA PRO A 239 -1.68 1.13 -19.08
C PRO A 239 -1.41 1.94 -17.81
N TRP A 240 -2.46 2.29 -17.08
CA TRP A 240 -2.34 3.08 -15.86
C TRP A 240 -2.04 2.17 -14.67
N PRO A 241 -1.30 2.67 -13.67
CA PRO A 241 -1.10 1.95 -12.42
C PRO A 241 -2.38 1.89 -11.59
N LEU A 242 -2.71 0.68 -11.12
CA LEU A 242 -3.76 0.47 -10.11
C LEU A 242 -3.25 0.86 -8.71
N THR A 243 -1.96 0.65 -8.47
CA THR A 243 -1.24 0.94 -7.22
C THR A 243 0.01 1.79 -7.49
N ASP A 244 0.43 2.59 -6.51
CA ASP A 244 1.57 3.50 -6.68
C ASP A 244 2.92 2.76 -6.87
N ASP A 245 3.00 1.47 -6.52
CA ASP A 245 4.16 0.61 -6.80
C ASP A 245 4.29 0.17 -8.28
N ARG A 246 3.28 0.48 -9.10
CA ARG A 246 3.21 0.19 -10.55
C ARG A 246 3.40 -1.29 -10.90
N GLN A 247 3.14 -2.20 -9.96
CA GLN A 247 3.24 -3.64 -10.21
C GLN A 247 1.96 -4.22 -10.86
N SER A 248 0.84 -3.51 -10.72
CA SER A 248 -0.43 -3.85 -11.34
C SER A 248 -0.85 -2.70 -12.23
N LEU A 249 -0.90 -2.95 -13.54
CA LEU A 249 -1.27 -1.98 -14.56
C LEU A 249 -2.57 -2.43 -15.25
N ALA A 250 -3.39 -1.49 -15.68
CA ALA A 250 -4.62 -1.76 -16.39
C ALA A 250 -4.84 -0.79 -17.55
N PHE A 251 -5.40 -1.29 -18.65
CA PHE A 251 -5.68 -0.47 -19.82
C PHE A 251 -6.96 0.34 -19.62
N TYR A 252 -6.82 1.67 -19.65
CA TYR A 252 -7.93 2.60 -19.54
C TYR A 252 -8.56 2.85 -20.91
N ALA A 253 -9.90 2.91 -20.99
CA ALA A 253 -10.62 3.25 -22.21
C ALA A 253 -11.05 4.73 -22.18
N PRO A 254 -10.33 5.66 -22.83
CA PRO A 254 -10.54 7.11 -22.67
C PRO A 254 -11.95 7.57 -23.04
N SER A 255 -12.56 6.96 -24.06
CA SER A 255 -13.89 7.29 -24.56
C SER A 255 -15.04 6.74 -23.70
N ARG A 256 -14.75 5.85 -22.75
CA ARG A 256 -15.77 5.18 -21.92
C ARG A 256 -15.61 5.36 -20.42
N ASN A 257 -14.48 5.94 -20.00
CA ASN A 257 -14.23 6.33 -18.62
C ASN A 257 -14.14 5.18 -17.61
N TYR A 258 -13.57 4.04 -18.03
CA TYR A 258 -13.33 2.87 -17.19
C TYR A 258 -12.13 2.05 -17.72
N PHE A 259 -11.63 1.12 -16.91
CA PHE A 259 -10.63 0.13 -17.32
C PHE A 259 -11.30 -1.01 -18.10
N ASN A 260 -10.73 -1.37 -19.24
CA ASN A 260 -11.33 -2.34 -20.17
C ASN A 260 -11.21 -3.81 -19.72
N GLY A 261 -10.62 -4.06 -18.55
CA GLY A 261 -10.43 -5.39 -17.99
C GLY A 261 -9.13 -6.09 -18.39
N VAL A 262 -8.31 -5.50 -19.26
CA VAL A 262 -6.99 -6.02 -19.60
C VAL A 262 -5.98 -5.57 -18.55
N LEU A 263 -5.37 -6.54 -17.87
CA LEU A 263 -4.37 -6.32 -16.83
C LEU A 263 -2.97 -6.70 -17.33
N SER A 264 -1.99 -5.92 -16.93
CA SER A 264 -0.57 -6.19 -17.14
C SER A 264 0.16 -6.18 -15.80
N SER A 265 0.95 -7.22 -15.54
CA SER A 265 1.86 -7.26 -14.40
C SER A 265 3.28 -7.53 -14.90
N PRO A 266 4.31 -6.81 -14.39
CA PRO A 266 5.71 -7.06 -14.72
C PRO A 266 6.17 -8.50 -14.40
N LYS A 267 5.46 -9.21 -13.53
CA LYS A 267 5.74 -10.61 -13.15
C LYS A 267 5.04 -11.65 -14.06
N GLY A 268 4.50 -11.24 -15.22
CA GLY A 268 3.95 -12.16 -16.22
C GLY A 268 2.54 -12.68 -15.93
N GLN A 269 1.88 -12.22 -14.87
CA GLN A 269 0.45 -12.44 -14.64
C GLN A 269 -0.37 -11.40 -15.41
N SER A 270 -0.37 -11.52 -16.74
CA SER A 270 -1.33 -10.81 -17.60
C SER A 270 -2.63 -11.61 -17.64
N GLY A 271 -3.77 -10.93 -17.59
CA GLY A 271 -5.08 -11.59 -17.56
C GLY A 271 -6.21 -10.65 -17.95
N THR A 272 -7.38 -11.24 -18.21
CA THR A 272 -8.60 -10.51 -18.54
C THR A 272 -9.60 -10.67 -17.40
N VAL A 273 -10.08 -9.55 -16.87
CA VAL A 273 -11.18 -9.45 -15.92
C VAL A 273 -12.35 -8.68 -16.56
N ASN A 274 -13.48 -8.57 -15.86
CA ASN A 274 -14.55 -7.70 -16.30
C ASN A 274 -14.08 -6.24 -16.34
N ALA A 275 -14.66 -5.41 -17.21
CA ALA A 275 -14.38 -3.97 -17.18
C ALA A 275 -14.78 -3.36 -15.82
N PHE A 276 -13.98 -2.43 -15.32
CA PHE A 276 -14.09 -1.93 -13.95
C PHE A 276 -13.74 -0.44 -13.82
N PHE A 277 -14.28 0.21 -12.78
CA PHE A 277 -14.01 1.62 -12.48
C PHE A 277 -12.78 1.82 -11.59
N SER A 278 -12.61 0.95 -10.59
CA SER A 278 -11.48 0.98 -9.67
C SER A 278 -11.17 -0.44 -9.16
N ALA A 279 -9.98 -0.58 -8.55
CA ALA A 279 -9.48 -1.86 -8.06
C ALA A 279 -8.80 -1.69 -6.69
N ALA A 280 -9.00 -2.67 -5.81
CA ALA A 280 -8.30 -2.80 -4.54
C ALA A 280 -7.34 -4.00 -4.65
N VAL A 281 -6.04 -3.71 -4.68
CA VAL A 281 -4.98 -4.72 -4.80
C VAL A 281 -4.57 -5.16 -3.40
N LEU A 282 -4.95 -6.39 -3.04
CA LEU A 282 -4.66 -7.02 -1.75
C LEU A 282 -3.40 -7.89 -1.88
N SER A 283 -3.02 -8.56 -0.79
CA SER A 283 -1.76 -9.32 -0.73
C SER A 283 -1.66 -10.47 -1.76
N ASP A 284 -2.76 -11.19 -2.03
CA ASP A 284 -2.79 -12.37 -2.90
C ASP A 284 -3.92 -12.35 -3.96
N ARG A 285 -4.67 -11.24 -4.03
CA ARG A 285 -5.87 -11.12 -4.87
C ARG A 285 -6.14 -9.66 -5.23
N VAL A 286 -6.99 -9.45 -6.22
CA VAL A 286 -7.45 -8.11 -6.62
C VAL A 286 -8.96 -8.09 -6.64
N VAL A 287 -9.53 -7.06 -6.04
CA VAL A 287 -10.96 -6.80 -6.01
C VAL A 287 -11.26 -5.66 -6.99
N PHE A 288 -12.36 -5.77 -7.73
CA PHE A 288 -12.77 -4.84 -8.78
C PHE A 288 -14.19 -4.35 -8.53
N ALA A 289 -14.40 -3.05 -8.67
CA ALA A 289 -15.73 -2.45 -8.80
C ALA A 289 -16.11 -2.42 -10.28
N ASN A 290 -16.91 -3.38 -10.73
CA ASN A 290 -17.17 -3.59 -12.15
C ASN A 290 -18.17 -2.56 -12.70
N VAL A 291 -18.20 -2.41 -14.02
CA VAL A 291 -19.10 -1.47 -14.72
C VAL A 291 -20.58 -1.88 -14.68
N ASP A 292 -20.88 -3.14 -14.32
CA ASP A 292 -22.24 -3.68 -14.21
C ASP A 292 -22.90 -3.38 -12.85
N GLY A 293 -22.21 -2.65 -11.96
CA GLY A 293 -22.70 -2.32 -10.62
C GLY A 293 -22.48 -3.43 -9.59
N HIS A 294 -21.77 -4.50 -9.94
CA HIS A 294 -21.34 -5.54 -9.02
C HIS A 294 -19.83 -5.46 -8.73
N ALA A 295 -19.42 -6.03 -7.61
CA ALA A 295 -18.00 -6.22 -7.32
C ALA A 295 -17.57 -7.65 -7.68
N SER A 296 -16.31 -7.82 -8.07
CA SER A 296 -15.70 -9.13 -8.30
C SER A 296 -14.30 -9.22 -7.68
N MET A 297 -13.84 -10.43 -7.44
CA MET A 297 -12.50 -10.73 -6.94
C MET A 297 -11.81 -11.69 -7.90
N ALA A 298 -10.63 -11.31 -8.37
CA ALA A 298 -9.72 -12.20 -9.06
C ALA A 298 -8.64 -12.74 -8.11
N GLN A 299 -8.52 -14.06 -8.05
CA GLN A 299 -7.48 -14.76 -7.30
C GLN A 299 -7.00 -15.96 -8.12
N SER A 300 -5.69 -16.09 -8.30
CA SER A 300 -5.08 -17.21 -9.04
C SER A 300 -5.71 -17.46 -10.43
N GLY A 301 -6.04 -16.39 -11.16
CA GLY A 301 -6.65 -16.47 -12.50
C GLY A 301 -8.15 -16.78 -12.53
N ARG A 302 -8.80 -16.94 -11.38
CA ARG A 302 -10.25 -17.13 -11.27
C ARG A 302 -10.91 -15.85 -10.79
N SER A 303 -11.95 -15.41 -11.50
CA SER A 303 -12.84 -14.32 -11.05
C SER A 303 -14.06 -14.89 -10.33
N THR A 304 -14.44 -14.27 -9.22
CA THR A 304 -15.59 -14.64 -8.39
C THR A 304 -16.41 -13.39 -8.04
N PRO A 305 -17.75 -13.45 -8.09
CA PRO A 305 -18.59 -12.32 -7.71
C PRO A 305 -18.55 -12.10 -6.20
N ILE A 306 -18.70 -10.84 -5.80
CA ILE A 306 -18.83 -10.40 -4.40
C ILE A 306 -20.30 -10.05 -4.16
N SER A 307 -20.88 -10.52 -3.04
CA SER A 307 -22.30 -10.31 -2.72
C SER A 307 -22.61 -8.89 -2.27
N GLU A 308 -21.62 -8.21 -1.71
CA GLU A 308 -21.73 -6.87 -1.16
C GLU A 308 -21.98 -5.86 -2.27
N ARG A 309 -22.92 -4.94 -2.03
CA ARG A 309 -23.25 -3.88 -2.96
C ARG A 309 -22.39 -2.66 -2.66
N TRP A 310 -21.29 -2.54 -3.39
CA TRP A 310 -20.40 -1.39 -3.32
C TRP A 310 -20.64 -0.40 -4.45
N GLY A 311 -20.16 0.82 -4.25
CA GLY A 311 -20.05 1.83 -5.28
C GLY A 311 -18.84 1.59 -6.20
N SER A 312 -18.54 2.61 -7.01
CA SER A 312 -17.49 2.53 -8.04
C SER A 312 -16.07 2.71 -7.50
N ALA A 313 -15.93 3.19 -6.26
CA ALA A 313 -14.66 3.57 -5.66
C ALA A 313 -14.28 2.59 -4.54
N ILE A 314 -13.18 1.86 -4.76
CA ILE A 314 -12.61 0.90 -3.83
C ILE A 314 -11.08 1.09 -3.72
N ALA A 315 -10.52 0.81 -2.54
CA ALA A 315 -9.07 0.76 -2.32
C ALA A 315 -8.71 -0.28 -1.26
N ALA A 316 -7.48 -0.79 -1.32
CA ALA A 316 -6.96 -1.69 -0.29
C ALA A 316 -6.08 -0.92 0.70
N ILE A 317 -6.21 -1.17 1.99
CA ILE A 317 -5.26 -0.68 2.99
C ILE A 317 -4.90 -1.78 3.99
N GLN A 318 -3.79 -1.60 4.68
CA GLN A 318 -3.31 -2.41 5.78
C GLN A 318 -3.43 -1.60 7.07
N SER A 319 -3.72 -2.27 8.17
CA SER A 319 -3.73 -1.66 9.50
C SER A 319 -2.95 -2.53 10.47
N SER A 320 -2.64 -2.00 11.64
CA SER A 320 -1.90 -2.75 12.67
C SER A 320 -2.59 -4.02 13.15
N CYS A 321 -3.91 -4.17 12.93
CA CYS A 321 -4.65 -5.38 13.32
C CYS A 321 -5.22 -6.18 12.14
N ARG A 322 -5.16 -5.68 10.89
CA ARG A 322 -5.69 -6.35 9.69
C ARG A 322 -4.75 -6.13 8.52
N THR A 323 -4.34 -7.21 7.87
CA THR A 323 -3.38 -7.17 6.75
C THR A 323 -4.01 -6.76 5.43
N ASP A 324 -5.31 -7.00 5.24
CA ASP A 324 -6.03 -6.81 3.99
C ASP A 324 -7.43 -6.25 4.31
N LEU A 325 -7.57 -4.92 4.29
CA LEU A 325 -8.87 -4.24 4.38
C LEU A 325 -9.22 -3.65 3.02
N VAL A 326 -10.48 -3.83 2.61
CA VAL A 326 -11.05 -3.14 1.45
C VAL A 326 -11.89 -1.97 1.95
N LEU A 327 -11.50 -0.76 1.60
CA LEU A 327 -12.36 0.40 1.72
C LEU A 327 -13.26 0.46 0.50
N ALA A 328 -14.57 0.53 0.70
CA ALA A 328 -15.54 0.60 -0.38
C ALA A 328 -16.58 1.68 -0.15
N SER A 329 -16.87 2.44 -1.22
CA SER A 329 -17.97 3.40 -1.28
C SER A 329 -19.33 2.68 -1.26
N GLY A 330 -20.38 3.40 -0.87
CA GLY A 330 -21.76 2.91 -0.93
C GLY A 330 -22.26 2.80 -2.37
N ALA A 331 -23.28 1.97 -2.60
CA ALA A 331 -23.89 1.76 -3.93
C ALA A 331 -24.79 2.94 -4.40
N GLY A 332 -24.32 4.18 -4.27
CA GLY A 332 -25.03 5.41 -4.64
C GLY A 332 -24.88 5.82 -6.12
N ASP A 333 -25.58 6.87 -6.51
CA ASP A 333 -25.72 7.35 -7.91
C ASP A 333 -24.92 8.64 -8.20
N PHE A 334 -23.95 8.98 -7.34
CA PHE A 334 -23.13 10.20 -7.39
C PHE A 334 -23.89 11.53 -7.28
N GLN A 335 -25.20 11.53 -6.98
CA GLN A 335 -25.98 12.77 -6.81
C GLN A 335 -26.25 13.10 -5.34
N GLN A 336 -25.92 12.18 -4.43
CA GLN A 336 -26.22 12.27 -3.01
C GLN A 336 -24.96 12.17 -2.16
N ALA A 337 -25.11 12.42 -0.86
CA ALA A 337 -24.11 12.08 0.13
C ALA A 337 -23.72 10.59 0.01
N ASP A 338 -22.43 10.32 0.11
CA ASP A 338 -21.89 8.96 0.01
C ASP A 338 -21.36 8.49 1.36
N SER A 339 -21.09 7.20 1.47
CA SER A 339 -20.50 6.61 2.65
C SER A 339 -19.34 5.69 2.27
N LEU A 340 -18.40 5.53 3.18
CA LEU A 340 -17.27 4.63 3.03
C LEU A 340 -17.22 3.68 4.22
N ALA A 341 -17.14 2.38 3.95
CA ALA A 341 -16.96 1.37 4.99
C ALA A 341 -15.73 0.50 4.70
N ALA A 342 -15.13 -0.05 5.76
CA ALA A 342 -14.08 -1.04 5.68
C ALA A 342 -14.68 -2.44 5.71
N TYR A 343 -14.17 -3.30 4.84
CA TYR A 343 -14.55 -4.69 4.73
C TYR A 343 -13.32 -5.58 4.89
N GLU A 344 -13.51 -6.70 5.56
CA GLU A 344 -12.54 -7.78 5.58
C GLU A 344 -13.12 -9.00 4.90
N MET A 345 -12.26 -9.86 4.36
CA MET A 345 -12.70 -11.17 3.88
C MET A 345 -12.59 -12.20 5.00
N LEU A 346 -13.72 -12.77 5.38
CA LEU A 346 -13.80 -13.89 6.31
C LEU A 346 -14.59 -15.02 5.67
N ASN A 347 -14.06 -16.25 5.66
CA ASN A 347 -14.70 -17.42 5.06
C ASN A 347 -15.15 -17.18 3.60
N SER A 348 -14.27 -16.55 2.79
CA SER A 348 -14.51 -16.22 1.38
C SER A 348 -15.67 -15.24 1.11
N GLN A 349 -16.13 -14.52 2.14
CA GLN A 349 -17.15 -13.47 2.01
C GLN A 349 -16.61 -12.17 2.59
N PHE A 350 -16.95 -11.03 1.97
CA PHE A 350 -16.63 -9.74 2.54
C PHE A 350 -17.65 -9.39 3.63
N ARG A 351 -17.18 -8.92 4.77
CA ARG A 351 -18.03 -8.45 5.86
C ARG A 351 -17.60 -7.04 6.28
N PRO A 352 -18.56 -6.14 6.55
CA PRO A 352 -18.22 -4.83 7.07
C PRO A 352 -17.61 -4.99 8.46
N VAL A 353 -16.50 -4.31 8.69
CA VAL A 353 -15.78 -4.28 9.98
C VAL A 353 -15.72 -2.87 10.58
N SER A 354 -16.24 -1.87 9.87
CA SER A 354 -16.40 -0.51 10.37
C SER A 354 -17.85 -0.05 10.24
N GLU A 355 -18.21 0.92 11.06
CA GLU A 355 -19.36 1.77 10.76
C GLU A 355 -19.12 2.56 9.45
N PRO A 356 -20.17 2.85 8.67
CA PRO A 356 -20.05 3.68 7.48
C PRO A 356 -19.68 5.14 7.82
N MET A 357 -18.54 5.59 7.32
CA MET A 357 -18.11 6.99 7.39
C MET A 357 -18.84 7.82 6.33
N GLN A 358 -19.62 8.81 6.76
CA GLN A 358 -20.41 9.66 5.87
C GLN A 358 -19.58 10.78 5.22
N PHE A 359 -19.78 11.02 3.94
CA PHE A 359 -19.27 12.16 3.18
C PHE A 359 -20.43 13.10 2.83
N ALA A 360 -20.16 14.41 2.79
CA ALA A 360 -21.21 15.41 2.54
C ALA A 360 -21.76 15.37 1.10
N GLY A 361 -21.05 14.70 0.19
CA GLY A 361 -21.47 14.46 -1.18
C GLY A 361 -20.73 13.26 -1.78
N PRO A 362 -20.75 13.09 -3.10
CA PRO A 362 -20.29 11.87 -3.75
C PRO A 362 -18.78 11.68 -3.68
N LEU A 363 -18.33 10.44 -3.48
CA LEU A 363 -16.93 10.06 -3.68
C LEU A 363 -16.65 9.90 -5.17
N LEU A 364 -15.68 10.64 -5.68
CA LEU A 364 -15.27 10.58 -7.09
C LEU A 364 -14.12 9.60 -7.30
N SER A 365 -13.20 9.54 -6.34
CA SER A 365 -11.99 8.73 -6.43
C SER A 365 -11.59 8.23 -5.06
N LEU A 366 -11.07 7.01 -5.03
CA LEU A 366 -10.48 6.39 -3.86
C LEU A 366 -9.26 5.59 -4.33
N LYS A 367 -8.13 5.80 -3.67
CA LYS A 367 -6.90 5.05 -3.97
C LYS A 367 -6.10 4.71 -2.73
N THR A 368 -5.32 3.65 -2.82
CA THR A 368 -4.30 3.27 -1.84
C THR A 368 -3.10 4.22 -1.93
N ALA A 369 -2.63 4.73 -0.80
CA ALA A 369 -1.41 5.52 -0.70
C ALA A 369 -0.16 4.61 -0.83
N PRO A 370 1.04 5.17 -1.11
CA PRO A 370 2.26 4.38 -1.31
C PRO A 370 2.63 3.45 -0.14
N ASP A 371 2.33 3.84 1.09
CA ASP A 371 2.62 3.06 2.31
C ASP A 371 1.67 1.86 2.51
N ARG A 372 0.61 1.78 1.70
CA ARG A 372 -0.51 0.84 1.83
C ARG A 372 -1.25 0.90 3.17
N GLN A 373 -0.90 1.78 4.09
CA GLN A 373 -1.57 1.93 5.38
C GLN A 373 -2.68 2.98 5.33
N GLN A 374 -2.66 3.81 4.29
CA GLN A 374 -3.55 4.93 4.12
C GLN A 374 -4.22 4.87 2.76
N ALA A 375 -5.35 5.55 2.63
CA ALA A 375 -6.01 5.79 1.36
C ALA A 375 -6.25 7.28 1.17
N ILE A 376 -6.36 7.71 -0.09
CA ILE A 376 -6.73 9.07 -0.44
C ILE A 376 -8.10 9.00 -1.12
N ALA A 377 -9.03 9.79 -0.61
CA ALA A 377 -10.37 9.95 -1.18
C ALA A 377 -10.54 11.37 -1.71
N ILE A 378 -11.27 11.51 -2.83
CA ILE A 378 -11.72 12.79 -3.35
C ILE A 378 -13.24 12.78 -3.37
N ALA A 379 -13.85 13.78 -2.74
CA ALA A 379 -15.30 13.95 -2.70
C ALA A 379 -15.70 15.36 -3.18
N VAL A 380 -16.94 15.49 -3.65
CA VAL A 380 -17.55 16.79 -3.96
C VAL A 380 -18.49 17.18 -2.84
N THR A 381 -18.39 18.41 -2.37
CA THR A 381 -19.31 18.96 -1.36
C THR A 381 -20.60 19.45 -2.02
N PRO A 382 -21.70 19.62 -1.27
CA PRO A 382 -22.93 20.25 -1.79
C PRO A 382 -22.71 21.65 -2.37
N SER A 383 -21.66 22.35 -1.92
CA SER A 383 -21.25 23.67 -2.45
C SER A 383 -20.51 23.62 -3.79
N GLY A 384 -20.24 22.42 -4.33
CA GLY A 384 -19.49 22.22 -5.56
C GLY A 384 -17.97 22.26 -5.40
N ARG A 385 -17.44 22.39 -4.17
CA ARG A 385 -16.00 22.28 -3.90
C ARG A 385 -15.55 20.83 -3.90
N TYR A 386 -14.33 20.60 -4.39
CA TYR A 386 -13.64 19.31 -4.37
C TYR A 386 -12.75 19.22 -3.14
N GLU A 387 -12.91 18.17 -2.35
CA GLU A 387 -12.14 17.96 -1.13
C GLU A 387 -11.39 16.64 -1.20
N ALA A 388 -10.11 16.70 -0.87
CA ALA A 388 -9.28 15.52 -0.78
C ALA A 388 -9.00 15.18 0.69
N TYR A 389 -9.15 13.91 1.01
CA TYR A 389 -9.04 13.39 2.36
C TYR A 389 -7.98 12.29 2.42
N LEU A 390 -7.13 12.35 3.44
CA LEU A 390 -6.35 11.19 3.86
C LEU A 390 -7.20 10.33 4.80
N LEU A 391 -7.28 9.05 4.51
CA LEU A 391 -8.05 8.06 5.25
C LEU A 391 -7.13 7.09 5.96
N THR A 392 -7.47 6.78 7.21
CA THR A 392 -6.76 5.80 8.03
C THR A 392 -7.75 4.88 8.71
N ALA A 393 -7.34 3.63 8.92
CA ALA A 393 -8.07 2.66 9.73
C ALA A 393 -7.33 2.41 11.04
N ARG A 394 -8.08 2.43 12.15
CA ARG A 394 -7.59 2.08 13.48
C ARG A 394 -8.49 1.01 14.06
N CYS A 395 -7.94 0.11 14.84
CA CYS A 395 -8.72 -0.95 15.47
C CYS A 395 -9.09 -0.51 16.89
N GLY A 396 -10.37 -0.65 17.24
CA GLY A 396 -10.85 -0.48 18.60
C GLY A 396 -10.14 -1.46 19.53
N THR A 397 -9.78 -1.00 20.73
CA THR A 397 -9.13 -1.82 21.75
C THR A 397 -10.10 -2.44 22.71
#